data_AF-A0A8J8AVY1-F1
#
_entry.id   AF-A0A8J8AVY1-F1
#
_cell.length_a   1.000
_cell.length_b   1.000
_cell.length_c   1.000
_cell.angle_alpha   90.00
_cell.angle_beta   90.00
_cell.angle_gamma   90.00
#
_symmetry.space_group_name_H-M   'P 1'
#
loop_
_entity.id
_entity.type
_entity.pdbx_description
1 polymer ?
#
loop_
_entity_poly.entity_id
_entity_poly.type
_entity_poly.pdbx_seq_one_letter_code
_entity_poly.pdbx_strand_id
1 'polypeptide(L)'
;MSISASLSSALSGLTAASRRAEVVSSNIANAMTEGYGRRELVVSARSVGSSGQGVQVVGVIRQADLAVINDRRRAQAEASDQGQRAGALLRIDSSLGAPDDASSLTARVAALESALIAATAQPASEARLSQIAETARGIAGKFGAITADIQASRTAADNQIKSEVDQVNAALSRIADLNAKVRATA
;
A
#
# COMPACT_ATOMS: atom_id res chain seq x y z
N MET A 1 7.75 -52.81 -26.82
CA MET A 1 7.71 -51.41 -27.28
C MET A 1 7.51 -51.42 -28.78
N SER A 2 6.42 -50.84 -29.31
CA SER A 2 6.29 -50.68 -30.77
C SER A 2 7.15 -49.52 -31.26
N ILE A 3 7.54 -49.52 -32.54
CA ILE A 3 8.29 -48.41 -33.16
C ILE A 3 7.55 -47.08 -32.97
N SER A 4 6.22 -47.10 -33.06
CA SER A 4 5.37 -45.92 -32.82
C SER A 4 5.46 -45.41 -31.38
N ALA A 5 5.57 -46.29 -30.38
CA ALA A 5 5.74 -45.91 -28.98
C ALA A 5 7.12 -45.29 -28.71
N SER A 6 8.19 -45.83 -29.31
CA SER A 6 9.53 -45.23 -29.23
C SER A 6 9.61 -43.88 -29.93
N LEU A 7 8.96 -43.73 -31.10
CA LEU A 7 8.94 -42.45 -31.83
C LEU A 7 8.14 -41.38 -31.08
N SER A 8 6.98 -41.73 -30.53
CA SER A 8 6.18 -40.85 -29.67
C SER A 8 6.97 -40.39 -28.44
N SER A 9 7.68 -41.32 -27.79
CA SER A 9 8.53 -41.01 -26.63
C SER A 9 9.68 -40.07 -27.02
N ALA A 10 10.37 -40.34 -28.13
CA ALA A 10 11.45 -39.49 -28.63
C ALA A 10 10.97 -38.07 -28.99
N LEU A 11 9.82 -37.96 -29.66
CA LEU A 11 9.21 -36.66 -29.99
C LEU A 11 8.85 -35.87 -28.73
N SER A 12 8.26 -36.54 -27.72
CA SER A 12 7.94 -35.89 -26.44
C SER A 12 9.19 -35.37 -25.71
N GLY A 13 10.29 -36.14 -25.75
CA GLY A 13 11.57 -35.75 -25.19
C GLY A 13 12.19 -34.56 -25.93
N LEU A 14 12.13 -34.55 -27.26
CA LEU A 14 12.63 -33.44 -28.07
C LEU A 14 11.85 -32.14 -27.81
N THR A 15 10.52 -32.21 -27.72
CA THR A 15 9.68 -31.06 -27.37
C THR A 15 10.03 -30.51 -25.99
N ALA A 16 10.20 -31.37 -24.99
CA ALA A 16 10.62 -30.96 -23.65
C ALA A 16 12.03 -30.35 -23.64
N ALA A 17 12.97 -30.89 -24.42
CA ALA A 17 14.33 -30.37 -24.54
C ALA A 17 14.36 -28.99 -25.21
N SER A 18 13.61 -28.81 -26.30
CA SER A 18 13.44 -27.52 -26.98
C SER A 18 12.90 -26.46 -26.02
N ARG A 19 11.83 -26.79 -25.29
CA ARG A 19 11.24 -25.88 -24.31
C ARG A 19 12.19 -25.55 -23.16
N ARG A 20 13.02 -26.52 -22.74
CA ARG A 20 14.05 -26.28 -21.71
C ARG A 20 15.12 -25.32 -22.20
N ALA A 21 15.56 -25.45 -23.46
CA ALA A 21 16.52 -24.54 -24.07
C ALA A 21 15.98 -23.10 -24.14
N GLU A 22 14.70 -22.92 -24.49
CA GLU A 22 14.04 -21.60 -24.46
C GLU A 22 14.06 -20.98 -23.06
N VAL A 23 13.70 -21.75 -22.03
CA VAL A 23 13.69 -21.28 -20.63
C VAL A 23 15.09 -20.90 -20.16
N VAL A 24 16.10 -21.73 -20.45
CA VAL A 24 17.50 -21.44 -20.11
C VAL A 24 18.00 -20.19 -20.82
N SER A 25 17.72 -20.06 -22.12
CA SER A 25 18.08 -18.87 -22.91
C SER A 25 17.45 -17.60 -22.31
N SER A 26 16.16 -17.64 -21.98
CA SER A 26 15.48 -16.52 -21.33
C SER A 26 16.07 -16.18 -19.96
N ASN A 27 16.41 -17.18 -19.15
CA ASN A 27 17.04 -16.97 -17.85
C ASN A 27 18.41 -16.30 -17.99
N ILE A 28 19.25 -16.75 -18.93
CA ILE A 28 20.57 -16.18 -19.18
C ILE A 28 20.45 -14.75 -19.68
N ALA A 29 19.58 -14.51 -20.66
CA ALA A 29 19.38 -13.17 -21.23
C ALA A 29 18.89 -12.14 -20.21
N ASN A 30 18.18 -12.57 -19.15
CA ASN A 30 17.65 -11.69 -18.11
C ASN A 30 18.33 -11.88 -16.75
N ALA A 31 19.47 -12.57 -16.69
CA ALA A 31 20.12 -12.91 -15.44
C ALA A 31 20.56 -11.67 -14.63
N MET A 32 20.88 -10.58 -15.33
CA MET A 32 21.26 -9.29 -14.73
C MET A 32 20.09 -8.30 -14.65
N THR A 33 18.89 -8.70 -15.05
CA THR A 33 17.70 -7.84 -14.97
C THR A 33 17.15 -7.89 -13.55
N GLU A 34 17.14 -6.73 -12.88
CA GLU A 34 16.58 -6.61 -11.53
C GLU A 34 15.14 -7.13 -11.48
N GLY A 35 14.82 -7.89 -10.43
CA GLY A 35 13.49 -8.47 -10.27
C GLY A 35 13.19 -9.64 -11.21
N TYR A 36 14.13 -10.12 -12.04
CA TYR A 36 13.95 -11.37 -12.78
C TYR A 36 14.09 -12.57 -11.85
N GLY A 37 13.08 -13.45 -11.86
CA GLY A 37 13.11 -14.71 -11.10
C GLY A 37 13.40 -15.87 -12.04
N ARG A 38 14.40 -16.69 -11.71
CA ARG A 38 14.78 -17.87 -12.48
C ARG A 38 13.57 -18.77 -12.72
N ARG A 39 13.36 -19.16 -13.97
CA ARG A 39 12.28 -20.06 -14.39
C ARG A 39 12.79 -21.48 -14.55
N GLU A 40 11.97 -22.44 -14.20
CA GLU A 40 12.27 -23.87 -14.27
C GLU A 40 11.15 -24.61 -15.00
N LEU A 41 11.54 -25.43 -15.97
CA LEU A 41 10.61 -26.29 -16.70
C LEU A 41 10.31 -27.54 -15.87
N VAL A 42 9.05 -27.72 -15.49
CA VAL A 42 8.57 -28.92 -14.81
C VAL A 42 8.08 -29.91 -15.86
N VAL A 43 8.61 -31.13 -15.79
CA VAL A 43 8.21 -32.24 -16.65
C VAL A 43 7.73 -33.42 -15.80
N SER A 44 6.74 -34.16 -16.29
CA SER A 44 6.26 -35.40 -15.68
C SER A 44 6.40 -36.56 -16.66
N ALA A 45 6.50 -37.78 -16.13
CA ALA A 45 6.46 -38.97 -16.96
C ALA A 45 5.05 -39.16 -17.51
N ARG A 46 4.92 -39.41 -18.82
CA ARG A 46 3.68 -39.94 -19.39
C ARG A 46 3.71 -41.45 -19.19
N SER A 47 2.71 -42.00 -18.51
CA SER A 47 2.52 -43.44 -18.40
C SER A 47 1.12 -43.82 -18.89
N VAL A 48 1.01 -44.98 -19.54
CA VAL A 48 -0.28 -45.64 -19.80
C VAL A 48 -0.17 -47.05 -19.23
N GLY A 49 -0.93 -47.33 -18.18
CA GLY A 49 -0.78 -48.58 -17.41
C GLY A 49 0.58 -48.66 -16.72
N SER A 50 1.28 -49.79 -16.88
CA SER A 50 2.61 -50.05 -16.31
C SER A 50 3.79 -49.66 -17.22
N SER A 51 3.53 -49.08 -18.40
CA SER A 51 4.55 -48.77 -19.41
C SER A 51 4.70 -47.26 -19.62
N GLY A 52 5.93 -46.76 -19.46
CA GLY A 52 6.28 -45.37 -19.74
C GLY A 52 6.22 -45.03 -21.23
N GLN A 53 5.64 -43.87 -21.56
CA GLN A 53 5.44 -43.35 -22.93
C GLN A 53 6.04 -41.95 -23.11
N GLY A 54 7.23 -41.73 -22.55
CA GLY A 54 7.96 -40.47 -22.66
C GLY A 54 7.59 -39.45 -21.57
N VAL A 55 7.68 -38.16 -21.91
CA VAL A 55 7.53 -37.05 -20.94
C VAL A 55 6.48 -36.05 -21.39
N GLN A 56 5.89 -35.33 -20.46
CA GLN A 56 5.01 -34.20 -20.72
C GLN A 56 5.52 -32.98 -19.97
N VAL A 57 5.47 -31.82 -20.63
CA VAL A 57 5.70 -30.54 -19.95
C VAL A 57 4.46 -30.24 -19.10
N VAL A 58 4.66 -30.14 -17.79
CA VAL A 58 3.63 -29.76 -16.82
C VAL A 58 3.46 -28.25 -16.78
N GLY A 59 4.57 -27.52 -16.93
CA GLY A 59 4.56 -26.06 -16.94
C GLY A 59 5.94 -25.48 -16.69
N VAL A 60 5.98 -24.15 -16.55
CA VAL A 60 7.18 -23.42 -16.16
C VAL A 60 6.90 -22.71 -14.84
N ILE A 61 7.64 -23.06 -13.80
CA ILE A 61 7.53 -22.41 -12.50
C ILE A 61 8.59 -21.31 -12.38
N ARG A 62 8.23 -20.22 -11.72
CA ARG A 62 9.17 -19.17 -11.36
C ARG A 62 9.65 -19.42 -9.94
N GLN A 63 10.95 -19.51 -9.75
CA GLN A 63 11.57 -19.59 -8.43
C GLN A 63 11.43 -18.22 -7.74
N ALA A 64 10.74 -18.21 -6.60
CA ALA A 64 10.52 -17.04 -5.78
C ALA A 64 10.32 -17.47 -4.32
N ASP A 65 10.85 -16.68 -3.38
CA ASP A 65 10.56 -16.86 -1.97
C ASP A 65 9.23 -16.17 -1.62
N LEU A 66 8.18 -16.97 -1.48
CA LEU A 66 6.86 -16.45 -1.15
C LEU A 66 6.77 -15.91 0.28
N ALA A 67 7.59 -16.39 1.21
CA ALA A 67 7.62 -15.88 2.58
C ALA A 67 8.15 -14.44 2.59
N VAL A 68 9.31 -14.21 1.95
CA VAL A 68 9.90 -12.86 1.83
C VAL A 68 8.96 -11.90 1.10
N ILE A 69 8.29 -12.35 0.04
CA ILE A 69 7.31 -11.52 -0.68
C ILE A 69 6.13 -11.12 0.24
N ASN A 70 5.63 -12.05 1.04
CA ASN A 70 4.53 -11.78 1.96
C ASN A 70 4.96 -10.87 3.12
N ASP A 71 6.16 -11.08 3.68
CA ASP A 71 6.72 -10.22 4.72
C ASP A 71 6.92 -8.79 4.20
N ARG A 72 7.46 -8.63 2.99
CA ARG A 72 7.58 -7.32 2.34
C ARG A 72 6.21 -6.65 2.17
N ARG A 73 5.19 -7.40 1.74
CA ARG A 73 3.83 -6.85 1.56
C ARG A 73 3.23 -6.38 2.90
N ARG A 74 3.44 -7.14 3.97
CA ARG A 74 2.99 -6.75 5.33
C ARG A 74 3.71 -5.52 5.83
N ALA A 75 5.04 -5.50 5.77
CA ALA A 75 5.85 -4.36 6.18
C ALA A 75 5.49 -3.08 5.39
N GLN A 76 5.24 -3.21 4.08
CA GLN A 76 4.79 -2.10 3.26
C GLN A 76 3.39 -1.60 3.67
N ALA A 77 2.46 -2.50 3.99
CA ALA A 77 1.12 -2.12 4.46
C ALA A 77 1.19 -1.39 5.81
N GLU A 78 2.00 -1.89 6.75
CA GLU A 78 2.21 -1.28 8.07
C GLU A 78 2.87 0.09 7.97
N ALA A 79 3.91 0.23 7.15
CA ALA A 79 4.58 1.52 6.92
C ALA A 79 3.61 2.55 6.31
N SER A 80 2.77 2.13 5.36
CA SER A 80 1.74 3.00 4.78
C SER A 80 0.68 3.43 5.81
N ASP A 81 0.18 2.52 6.66
CA ASP A 81 -0.77 2.87 7.73
C ASP A 81 -0.16 3.87 8.72
N GLN A 82 1.05 3.61 9.19
CA GLN A 82 1.77 4.50 10.10
C GLN A 82 2.02 5.87 9.46
N GLY A 83 2.43 5.91 8.20
CA GLY A 83 2.65 7.16 7.46
C GLY A 83 1.36 7.99 7.32
N GLN A 84 0.23 7.35 7.00
CA GLN A 84 -1.06 8.05 6.92
C GLN A 84 -1.50 8.61 8.27
N ARG A 85 -1.37 7.83 9.36
CA ARG A 85 -1.68 8.28 10.72
C ARG A 85 -0.79 9.43 11.16
N ALA A 86 0.52 9.32 10.93
CA ALA A 86 1.47 10.37 11.28
C ALA A 86 1.15 11.66 10.52
N GLY A 87 0.85 11.59 9.22
CA GLY A 87 0.46 12.75 8.43
C GLY A 87 -0.84 13.42 8.90
N ALA A 88 -1.82 12.65 9.39
CA ALA A 88 -3.03 13.20 10.00
C ALA A 88 -2.72 13.89 11.34
N LEU A 89 -1.92 13.26 12.20
CA LEU A 89 -1.54 13.81 13.50
C LEU A 89 -0.71 15.09 13.36
N LEU A 90 0.25 15.13 12.43
CA LEU A 90 1.05 16.33 12.16
C LEU A 90 0.20 17.53 11.69
N ARG A 91 -0.88 17.28 10.93
CA ARG A 91 -1.81 18.34 10.55
C ARG A 91 -2.54 18.91 11.77
N ILE A 92 -3.01 18.05 12.67
CA ILE A 92 -3.66 18.48 13.92
C ILE A 92 -2.68 19.22 14.83
N ASP A 93 -1.45 18.72 14.94
CA ASP A 93 -0.38 19.37 15.70
C ASP A 93 -0.07 20.78 15.15
N SER A 94 0.01 20.91 13.82
CA SER A 94 0.21 22.20 13.17
C SER A 94 -0.94 23.19 13.41
N SER A 95 -2.18 22.70 13.51
CA SER A 95 -3.34 23.56 13.77
C SER A 95 -3.43 24.00 15.23
N LEU A 96 -2.91 23.23 16.18
CA LEU A 96 -2.70 23.63 17.57
C LEU A 96 -1.64 24.75 17.68
N GLY A 97 -0.57 24.63 16.90
CA GLY A 97 0.57 25.55 16.87
C GLY A 97 1.63 25.21 17.91
N ALA A 98 2.88 25.61 17.64
CA ALA A 98 3.99 25.35 18.53
C ALA A 98 3.88 26.16 19.83
N PRO A 99 4.40 25.67 20.99
CA PRO A 99 4.35 26.39 22.26
C PRO A 99 4.93 27.81 22.19
N ASP A 100 5.92 28.01 21.32
CA ASP A 100 6.64 29.28 21.16
C ASP A 100 5.96 30.24 20.16
N ASP A 101 4.88 29.79 19.50
CA ASP A 101 4.11 30.60 18.57
C ASP A 101 3.03 31.39 19.32
N ALA A 102 3.03 32.72 19.15
CA ALA A 102 2.01 33.61 19.68
C ALA A 102 0.60 33.29 19.15
N SER A 103 0.49 32.61 18.02
CA SER A 103 -0.77 32.18 17.40
C SER A 103 -1.31 30.85 17.96
N SER A 104 -0.49 30.13 18.74
CA SER A 104 -0.82 28.82 19.31
C SER A 104 -2.02 28.88 20.24
N LEU A 105 -2.67 27.74 20.42
CA LEU A 105 -3.79 27.64 21.35
C LEU A 105 -3.37 27.98 22.78
N THR A 106 -2.19 27.51 23.22
CA THR A 106 -1.65 27.77 24.56
C THR A 106 -1.34 29.25 24.77
N ALA A 107 -0.71 29.92 23.80
CA ALA A 107 -0.44 31.36 23.87
C ALA A 107 -1.74 32.18 23.95
N ARG A 108 -2.78 31.78 23.20
CA ARG A 108 -4.09 32.44 23.25
C ARG A 108 -4.79 32.27 24.60
N VAL A 109 -4.69 31.08 25.21
CA VAL A 109 -5.20 30.83 26.57
C VAL A 109 -4.47 31.71 27.59
N ALA A 110 -3.15 31.76 27.54
CA ALA A 110 -2.36 32.62 28.42
C ALA A 110 -2.69 34.12 28.25
N ALA A 111 -2.99 34.56 27.02
CA ALA A 111 -3.41 35.93 26.74
C ALA A 111 -4.78 36.26 27.36
N LEU A 112 -5.74 35.32 27.33
CA LEU A 112 -7.03 35.49 28.01
C LEU A 112 -6.86 35.57 29.53
N GLU A 113 -6.06 34.67 30.11
CA GLU A 113 -5.76 34.70 31.55
C GLU A 113 -5.12 36.04 31.96
N SER A 114 -4.18 36.53 31.18
CA SER A 114 -3.54 37.83 31.40
C SER A 114 -4.54 38.99 31.31
N ALA A 115 -5.48 38.95 30.36
CA ALA A 115 -6.54 39.95 30.23
C ALA A 115 -7.50 39.94 31.43
N LEU A 116 -7.84 38.76 31.95
CA LEU A 116 -8.65 38.60 33.16
C LEU A 116 -7.95 39.19 34.39
N ILE A 117 -6.67 38.86 34.61
CA ILE A 117 -5.87 39.41 35.71
C ILE A 117 -5.74 40.94 35.59
N ALA A 118 -5.52 41.46 34.38
CA ALA A 118 -5.46 42.91 34.18
C ALA A 118 -6.78 43.58 34.56
N ALA A 119 -7.93 42.99 34.21
CA ALA A 119 -9.23 43.55 34.56
C ALA A 119 -9.50 43.60 36.07
N THR A 120 -8.96 42.68 36.88
CA THR A 120 -9.17 42.71 38.34
C THR A 120 -8.59 43.95 38.99
N ALA A 121 -7.49 44.49 38.45
CA ALA A 121 -6.88 45.71 38.97
C ALA A 121 -7.70 46.98 38.66
N GLN A 122 -8.58 46.96 37.64
CA GLN A 122 -9.49 48.07 37.35
C GLN A 122 -10.77 47.60 36.64
N PRO A 123 -11.75 47.06 37.39
CA PRO A 123 -12.91 46.36 36.81
C PRO A 123 -13.85 47.26 36.01
N ALA A 124 -13.89 48.57 36.30
CA ALA A 124 -14.71 49.55 35.59
C ALA A 124 -14.10 50.03 34.27
N SER A 125 -12.89 49.57 33.91
CA SER A 125 -12.23 49.96 32.67
C SER A 125 -12.85 49.22 31.47
N GLU A 126 -13.66 49.92 30.68
CA GLU A 126 -14.24 49.38 29.44
C GLU A 126 -13.19 48.81 28.49
N ALA A 127 -12.03 49.45 28.39
CA ALA A 127 -10.91 48.97 27.57
C ALA A 127 -10.42 47.58 28.01
N ARG A 128 -10.32 47.33 29.32
CA ARG A 128 -9.90 46.02 29.85
C ARG A 128 -10.98 44.94 29.66
N LEU A 129 -12.24 45.31 29.83
CA LEU A 129 -13.37 44.41 29.56
C LEU A 129 -13.44 44.03 28.07
N SER A 130 -13.20 44.99 27.17
CA SER A 130 -13.14 44.75 25.72
C SER A 130 -12.00 43.80 25.34
N GLN A 131 -10.83 43.93 25.99
CA GLN A 131 -9.70 43.04 25.78
C GLN A 131 -9.99 41.58 26.18
N ILE A 132 -10.76 41.35 27.25
CA ILE A 132 -11.21 39.99 27.63
C ILE A 132 -12.09 39.43 26.52
N ALA A 133 -13.07 40.19 26.03
CA ALA A 133 -13.95 39.74 24.95
C ALA A 133 -13.17 39.42 23.68
N GLU A 134 -12.17 40.22 23.33
CA GLU A 134 -11.33 39.99 22.15
C GLU A 134 -10.47 38.71 22.29
N THR A 135 -9.79 38.54 23.42
CA THR A 135 -8.98 37.33 23.67
C THR A 135 -9.82 36.07 23.71
N ALA A 136 -11.03 36.12 24.30
CA ALA A 136 -11.99 35.03 24.28
C ALA A 136 -12.48 34.69 22.86
N ARG A 137 -12.80 35.71 22.03
CA ARG A 137 -13.13 35.52 20.61
C ARG A 137 -11.98 34.88 19.84
N GLY A 138 -10.74 35.29 20.13
CA GLY A 138 -9.54 34.70 19.53
C GLY A 138 -9.38 33.21 19.83
N ILE A 139 -9.69 32.77 21.05
CA ILE A 139 -9.69 31.34 21.43
C ILE A 139 -10.81 30.59 20.71
N ALA A 140 -12.04 31.12 20.73
CA ALA A 140 -13.17 30.51 20.03
C ALA A 140 -12.89 30.33 18.53
N GLY A 141 -12.29 31.35 17.89
CA GLY A 141 -11.86 31.29 16.50
C GLY A 141 -10.79 30.22 16.26
N LYS A 142 -9.80 30.09 17.15
CA LYS A 142 -8.77 29.04 17.07
C LYS A 142 -9.37 27.64 17.19
N PHE A 143 -10.28 27.41 18.14
CA PHE A 143 -11.00 26.13 18.24
C PHE A 143 -11.85 25.83 16.99
N GLY A 144 -12.49 26.86 16.43
CA GLY A 144 -13.23 26.77 15.18
C GLY A 144 -12.35 26.31 14.02
N ALA A 145 -11.15 26.90 13.88
CA ALA A 145 -10.17 26.52 12.86
C ALA A 145 -9.67 25.07 13.06
N ILE A 146 -9.27 24.70 14.28
CA ILE A 146 -8.83 23.33 14.59
C ILE A 146 -9.94 22.32 14.26
N THR A 147 -11.18 22.63 14.62
CA THR A 147 -12.34 21.77 14.34
C THR A 147 -12.56 21.63 12.82
N ALA A 148 -12.47 22.74 12.07
CA ALA A 148 -12.59 22.71 10.62
C ALA A 148 -11.52 21.84 9.96
N ASP A 149 -10.26 21.94 10.42
CA ASP A 149 -9.15 21.12 9.92
C ASP A 149 -9.36 19.62 10.22
N ILE A 150 -9.84 19.28 11.41
CA ILE A 150 -10.16 17.88 11.77
C ILE A 150 -11.28 17.35 10.85
N GLN A 151 -12.34 18.13 10.62
CA GLN A 151 -13.42 17.71 9.73
C GLN A 151 -12.94 17.56 8.29
N ALA A 152 -12.13 18.51 7.78
CA ALA A 152 -11.54 18.41 6.46
C ALA A 152 -10.66 17.16 6.31
N SER A 153 -9.85 16.83 7.33
CA SER A 153 -9.04 15.61 7.33
C SER A 153 -9.90 14.33 7.34
N ARG A 154 -11.05 14.34 8.02
CA ARG A 154 -12.00 13.22 8.00
C ARG A 154 -12.62 13.04 6.62
N THR A 155 -13.14 14.11 6.02
CA THR A 155 -13.71 14.07 4.68
C THR A 155 -12.68 13.63 3.63
N ALA A 156 -11.43 14.09 3.75
CA ALA A 156 -10.35 13.65 2.88
C ALA A 156 -10.08 12.14 3.02
N ALA A 157 -10.08 11.61 4.25
CA ALA A 157 -9.94 10.17 4.50
C ALA A 157 -11.11 9.38 3.90
N ASP A 158 -12.35 9.83 4.06
CA ASP A 158 -13.53 9.15 3.49
C ASP A 158 -13.46 9.08 1.95
N ASN A 159 -13.06 10.17 1.31
CA ASN A 159 -12.86 10.22 -0.14
C ASN A 159 -11.71 9.30 -0.59
N GLN A 160 -10.62 9.24 0.17
CA GLN A 160 -9.49 8.36 -0.10
C GLN A 160 -9.91 6.89 0.02
N ILE A 161 -10.64 6.52 1.07
CA ILE A 161 -11.19 5.17 1.27
C ILE A 161 -12.04 4.77 0.07
N LYS A 162 -12.94 5.66 -0.39
CA LYS A 162 -13.75 5.40 -1.59
C LYS A 162 -12.87 5.11 -2.81
N SER A 163 -11.87 5.94 -3.08
CA SER A 163 -10.95 5.74 -4.20
C SER A 163 -10.17 4.43 -4.11
N GLU A 164 -9.69 4.08 -2.91
CA GLU A 164 -8.94 2.84 -2.67
C GLU A 164 -9.82 1.60 -2.87
N VAL A 165 -11.08 1.64 -2.44
CA VAL A 165 -12.05 0.56 -2.70
C VAL A 165 -12.28 0.39 -4.21
N ASP A 166 -12.45 1.49 -4.96
CA ASP A 166 -12.61 1.43 -6.42
C ASP A 166 -11.36 0.83 -7.09
N GLN A 167 -10.17 1.20 -6.64
CA GLN A 167 -8.90 0.66 -7.12
C GLN A 167 -8.74 -0.83 -6.81
N VAL A 168 -9.10 -1.27 -5.60
CA VAL A 168 -9.10 -2.68 -5.20
C VAL A 168 -10.04 -3.48 -6.07
N ASN A 169 -11.26 -3.01 -6.28
CA ASN A 169 -12.25 -3.69 -7.14
C ASN A 169 -11.75 -3.82 -8.58
N ALA A 170 -11.17 -2.75 -9.14
CA ALA A 170 -10.56 -2.78 -10.47
C ALA A 170 -9.37 -3.75 -10.55
N ALA A 171 -8.53 -3.80 -9.52
CA ALA A 171 -7.41 -4.73 -9.44
C ALA A 171 -7.88 -6.19 -9.35
N LEU A 172 -8.91 -6.48 -8.56
CA LEU A 172 -9.49 -7.81 -8.43
C LEU A 172 -10.12 -8.28 -9.76
N SER A 173 -10.80 -7.40 -10.48
CA SER A 173 -11.32 -7.70 -11.82
C SER A 173 -10.20 -8.05 -12.80
N ARG A 174 -9.11 -7.28 -12.82
CA ARG A 174 -7.92 -7.60 -13.64
C ARG A 174 -7.28 -8.93 -13.25
N ILE A 175 -7.23 -9.27 -11.95
CA ILE A 175 -6.73 -10.57 -11.48
C ILE A 175 -7.63 -11.70 -12.00
N ALA A 176 -8.95 -11.52 -11.97
CA ALA A 176 -9.89 -12.51 -12.52
C ALA A 176 -9.65 -12.75 -14.03
N ASP A 177 -9.47 -11.68 -14.80
CA ASP A 177 -9.17 -11.76 -16.23
C ASP A 177 -7.83 -12.46 -16.51
N LEU A 178 -6.80 -12.14 -15.73
CA LEU A 178 -5.50 -12.80 -15.82
C LEU A 178 -5.60 -14.29 -15.49
N ASN A 179 -6.36 -14.66 -14.46
CA ASN A 179 -6.59 -16.05 -14.10
C ASN A 179 -7.35 -16.81 -15.21
N ALA A 180 -8.33 -16.18 -15.87
CA ALA A 180 -9.00 -16.75 -17.02
C ALA A 180 -8.03 -16.98 -18.19
N LYS A 181 -7.18 -16.00 -18.51
CA LYS A 181 -6.17 -16.11 -19.58
C LYS A 181 -5.13 -17.20 -19.29
N VAL A 182 -4.59 -17.25 -18.06
CA VAL A 182 -3.61 -18.27 -17.65
C VAL A 182 -4.20 -19.67 -17.79
N ARG A 183 -5.46 -19.87 -17.38
CA ARG A 183 -6.16 -21.15 -17.56
C ARG A 183 -6.44 -21.50 -19.02
N ALA A 184 -6.73 -20.53 -19.87
CA ALA A 184 -6.95 -20.76 -21.30
C ALA A 184 -5.66 -21.10 -22.06
N THR A 185 -4.49 -20.69 -21.53
CA THR A 185 -3.17 -20.99 -22.11
C THR A 185 -2.46 -22.21 -21.50
N ALA A 186 -3.06 -22.83 -20.48
CA ALA A 186 -2.55 -24.02 -19.80
C ALA A 186 -3.27 -25.28 -20.32
#